data_AF-A0A5C3LVJ1-F1
#
_entry.id   AF-A0A5C3LVJ1-F1
#
_cell.length_a   1.000
_cell.length_b   1.000
_cell.length_c   1.000
_cell.angle_alpha   90.00
_cell.angle_beta   90.00
_cell.angle_gamma   90.00
#
_symmetry.space_group_name_H-M   'P 1'
#
loop_
_entity.id
_entity.type
_entity.pdbx_description
1 polymer ?
#
loop_
_entity_poly.entity_id
_entity_poly.type
_entity_poly.pdbx_seq_one_letter_code
_entity_poly.pdbx_strand_id
1 'polypeptide(L)'
;MYSGDWLAFIKEALNMRTTIGIYRQLGQYIEAVDAEYASAHSSPSSSSSELEDPSIDADFRSGVYLGVGMCSIILSLMPGKLMTLVELFGYHGDRKKGLEHLMKAGGWGVQKEPSVSVEQEGVRRSICDMSLLIFHLVLSSFTFDGVDISVAQKVLEWNLKRYPSGVFFLFGAGRLGLCRSQPKRAIHYYTKAMETQSQYRNLHHISYWEIAIANLALWDLHASLKCWKELEAEATWSKAIYSYGMAVCILEIGDEKQKDEAAKLMAKVPGLRQKIAGKSIPLEKFVARKARKFQSQNNRLALPALEIAYLFMGIAHAPRKVITNKMLPEVDALLATLDQYANKPKEYEKGQGYWDDLCLAKFLKGVCLRYVAYPDPDAELDPNEVVSIPKEEAATGAEEAFRAVFEHGPRIELDHHLVYHAHYELGRLLACQGDEAGARNEFELVLSSKHLEVNATGKKGKYSMENALHMRTHAANDALHQKRL
;
A
#
# COMPACT_ATOMS: atom_id res chain seq x y z
N MET A 1 3.40 -11.44 -9.25
CA MET A 1 2.11 -12.13 -9.00
C MET A 1 2.15 -13.51 -9.64
N TYR A 2 1.95 -14.56 -8.84
CA TYR A 2 2.07 -15.96 -9.26
C TYR A 2 0.98 -16.36 -10.26
N SER A 3 1.42 -16.71 -11.48
CA SER A 3 0.60 -17.02 -12.66
C SER A 3 -0.16 -18.35 -12.59
N GLY A 4 0.21 -19.26 -11.69
CA GLY A 4 -0.39 -20.61 -11.66
C GLY A 4 -0.05 -21.50 -12.86
N ASP A 5 0.68 -20.99 -13.85
CA ASP A 5 1.40 -21.81 -14.83
C ASP A 5 2.72 -22.25 -14.18
N TRP A 6 2.74 -23.51 -13.74
CA TRP A 6 3.89 -24.10 -13.06
C TRP A 6 5.13 -24.16 -13.96
N LEU A 7 4.95 -24.33 -15.28
CA LEU A 7 6.07 -24.42 -16.22
C LEU A 7 6.67 -23.04 -16.51
N ALA A 8 5.84 -22.01 -16.68
CA ALA A 8 6.31 -20.64 -16.78
C ALA A 8 6.96 -20.17 -15.47
N PHE A 9 6.39 -20.53 -14.32
CA PHE A 9 7.00 -20.24 -13.02
C PHE A 9 8.36 -20.93 -12.86
N ILE A 10 8.49 -22.20 -13.24
CA ILE A 10 9.78 -22.91 -13.23
C ILE A 10 10.78 -22.25 -14.18
N LYS A 11 10.38 -21.90 -15.40
CA LYS A 11 11.26 -21.26 -16.38
C LYS A 11 11.75 -19.88 -15.90
N GLU A 12 10.86 -19.06 -15.36
CA GLU A 12 11.22 -17.79 -14.74
C GLU A 12 12.08 -17.99 -13.50
N ALA A 13 11.77 -18.96 -12.64
CA ALA A 13 12.59 -19.31 -11.48
C ALA A 13 14.00 -19.79 -11.88
N LEU A 14 14.15 -20.50 -13.01
CA LEU A 14 15.45 -20.91 -13.57
C LEU A 14 16.24 -19.72 -14.13
N ASN A 15 15.59 -18.76 -14.79
CA ASN A 15 16.25 -17.53 -15.24
C ASN A 15 16.68 -16.66 -14.05
N MET A 16 15.83 -16.58 -13.01
CA MET A 16 16.17 -15.95 -11.73
C MET A 16 17.36 -16.66 -11.06
N ARG A 17 17.43 -17.99 -11.13
CA ARG A 17 18.53 -18.79 -10.57
C ARG A 17 19.89 -18.37 -11.10
N THR A 18 20.03 -18.28 -12.43
CA THR A 18 21.30 -17.86 -13.06
C THR A 18 21.66 -16.44 -12.66
N THR A 19 20.70 -15.52 -12.72
CA THR A 19 20.90 -14.11 -12.38
C THR A 19 21.34 -13.92 -10.93
N ILE A 20 20.63 -14.54 -9.98
CA ILE A 20 20.96 -14.50 -8.55
C ILE A 20 22.32 -15.15 -8.31
N GLY A 21 22.62 -16.26 -8.97
CA GLY A 21 23.91 -16.95 -8.89
C GLY A 21 25.09 -16.06 -9.29
N ILE A 22 24.96 -15.35 -10.41
CA ILE A 22 25.98 -14.40 -10.90
C ILE A 22 26.20 -13.29 -9.88
N TYR A 23 25.15 -12.59 -9.46
CA TYR A 23 25.31 -11.49 -8.50
C TYR A 23 25.84 -11.95 -7.15
N ARG A 24 25.47 -13.14 -6.69
CA ARG A 24 26.03 -13.71 -5.46
C ARG A 24 27.54 -13.95 -5.58
N GLN A 25 27.99 -14.51 -6.70
CA GLN A 25 29.43 -14.73 -6.95
C GLN A 25 30.20 -13.42 -7.06
N LEU A 26 29.66 -12.43 -7.78
CA LEU A 26 30.29 -11.12 -7.91
C LEU A 26 30.30 -10.37 -6.55
N GLY A 27 29.25 -10.51 -5.74
CA GLY A 27 29.21 -9.95 -4.39
C GLY A 27 30.28 -10.57 -3.49
N GLN A 28 30.41 -11.91 -3.51
CA GLN A 28 31.46 -12.63 -2.79
C GLN A 28 32.87 -12.22 -3.24
N TYR A 29 33.06 -11.97 -4.55
CA TYR A 29 34.31 -11.46 -5.08
C TYR A 29 34.65 -10.08 -4.52
N ILE A 30 33.72 -9.13 -4.53
CA ILE A 30 33.93 -7.80 -3.94
C ILE A 30 34.21 -7.90 -2.43
N GLU A 31 33.41 -8.69 -1.69
CA GLU A 31 33.60 -8.90 -0.25
C GLU A 31 35.00 -9.48 0.05
N ALA A 32 35.50 -10.41 -0.77
CA ALA A 32 36.82 -11.00 -0.60
C ALA A 32 37.96 -10.01 -0.90
N VAL A 33 37.89 -9.29 -2.02
CA VAL A 33 38.92 -8.32 -2.42
C VAL A 33 38.98 -7.14 -1.44
N ASP A 34 37.84 -6.63 -0.98
CA ASP A 34 37.79 -5.58 0.04
C ASP A 34 38.40 -6.07 1.37
N ALA A 35 38.12 -7.31 1.77
CA ALA A 35 38.70 -7.88 2.99
C ALA A 35 40.23 -8.04 2.89
N GLU A 36 40.74 -8.50 1.74
CA GLU A 36 42.19 -8.59 1.47
C GLU A 36 42.83 -7.20 1.52
N TYR A 37 42.23 -6.21 0.83
CA TYR A 37 42.71 -4.83 0.84
C TYR A 37 42.73 -4.24 2.24
N ALA A 38 41.64 -4.38 2.99
CA ALA A 38 41.53 -3.91 4.37
C ALA A 38 42.55 -4.60 5.29
N SER A 39 42.81 -5.90 5.11
CA SER A 39 43.82 -6.62 5.90
C SER A 39 45.23 -6.10 5.63
N ALA A 40 45.54 -5.71 4.39
CA ALA A 40 46.84 -5.19 4.00
C ALA A 40 47.07 -3.72 4.39
N HIS A 41 45.99 -2.96 4.60
CA HIS A 41 46.05 -1.50 4.81
C HIS A 41 45.45 -1.02 6.14
N SER A 42 44.96 -1.94 6.99
CA SER A 42 44.42 -1.58 8.30
C SER A 42 45.53 -1.15 9.26
N SER A 43 45.36 0.01 9.88
CA SER A 43 46.17 0.48 11.00
C SER A 43 45.50 0.13 12.33
N PRO A 44 46.24 0.04 13.46
CA PRO A 44 45.66 -0.27 14.78
C PRO A 44 44.57 0.71 15.27
N SER A 45 44.45 1.87 14.62
CA SER A 45 43.50 2.95 14.94
C SER A 45 42.30 3.06 13.98
N SER A 46 42.22 2.23 12.93
CA SER A 46 41.11 2.22 11.97
C SER A 46 40.25 0.98 12.15
N SER A 47 38.92 1.12 12.15
CA SER A 47 38.00 -0.01 12.05
C SER A 47 38.25 -0.75 10.73
N SER A 48 38.83 -1.95 10.81
CA SER A 48 39.27 -2.75 9.68
C SER A 48 38.16 -3.26 8.75
N SER A 49 36.89 -2.97 9.03
CA SER A 49 35.73 -3.55 8.32
C SER A 49 35.16 -2.71 7.17
N GLU A 50 35.76 -1.57 6.82
CA GLU A 50 35.13 -0.60 5.89
C GLU A 50 36.05 -0.08 4.77
N LEU A 51 37.28 -0.59 4.63
CA LEU A 51 38.15 -0.18 3.51
C LEU A 51 37.77 -0.94 2.25
N GLU A 52 37.26 -0.22 1.25
CA GLU A 52 37.03 -0.73 -0.09
C GLU A 52 38.31 -0.68 -0.92
N ASP A 53 38.57 -1.72 -1.73
CA ASP A 53 39.70 -1.73 -2.66
C ASP A 53 39.46 -0.70 -3.80
N PRO A 54 40.29 0.35 -3.91
CA PRO A 54 40.14 1.40 -4.91
C PRO A 54 40.48 0.95 -6.34
N SER A 55 41.07 -0.24 -6.52
CA SER A 55 41.34 -0.81 -7.85
C SER A 55 40.09 -1.36 -8.52
N ILE A 56 39.02 -1.61 -7.75
CA ILE A 56 37.73 -2.05 -8.28
C ILE A 56 36.98 -0.84 -8.85
N ASP A 57 36.72 -0.89 -10.15
CA ASP A 57 35.94 0.12 -10.87
C ASP A 57 34.56 0.38 -10.22
N ALA A 58 34.21 1.66 -10.08
CA ALA A 58 32.99 2.10 -9.41
C ALA A 58 31.71 1.69 -10.17
N ASP A 59 31.76 1.64 -11.51
CA ASP A 59 30.62 1.20 -12.33
C ASP A 59 30.32 -0.29 -12.14
N PHE A 60 31.36 -1.11 -12.06
CA PHE A 60 31.25 -2.52 -11.71
C PHE A 60 30.72 -2.68 -10.28
N ARG A 61 31.34 -2.02 -9.30
CA ARG A 61 30.95 -2.10 -7.88
C ARG A 61 29.49 -1.72 -7.66
N SER A 62 29.05 -0.59 -8.19
CA SER A 62 27.66 -0.14 -8.10
C SER A 62 26.69 -1.10 -8.79
N GLY A 63 27.10 -1.75 -9.89
CA GLY A 63 26.32 -2.79 -10.56
C GLY A 63 26.14 -4.05 -9.71
N VAL A 64 27.19 -4.49 -9.02
CA VAL A 64 27.13 -5.63 -8.10
C VAL A 64 26.26 -5.31 -6.89
N TYR A 65 26.42 -4.13 -6.28
CA TYR A 65 25.57 -3.67 -5.18
C TYR A 65 24.10 -3.63 -5.55
N LEU A 66 23.75 -3.10 -6.72
CA LEU A 66 22.37 -3.11 -7.22
C LEU A 66 21.84 -4.54 -7.32
N GLY A 67 22.57 -5.43 -7.99
CA GLY A 67 22.10 -6.80 -8.24
C GLY A 67 21.97 -7.63 -6.98
N VAL A 68 22.98 -7.62 -6.09
CA VAL A 68 22.93 -8.30 -4.79
C VAL A 68 21.79 -7.73 -3.94
N GLY A 69 21.70 -6.40 -3.84
CA GLY A 69 20.68 -5.71 -3.08
C GLY A 69 19.26 -6.10 -3.52
N MET A 70 19.00 -6.00 -4.82
CA MET A 70 17.69 -6.32 -5.40
C MET A 70 17.34 -7.80 -5.28
N CYS A 71 18.28 -8.71 -5.50
CA CYS A 71 18.03 -10.15 -5.35
C CYS A 71 17.63 -10.48 -3.92
N SER A 72 18.37 -9.97 -2.93
CA SER A 72 18.09 -10.18 -1.51
C SER A 72 16.72 -9.62 -1.09
N ILE A 73 16.37 -8.40 -1.54
CA ILE A 73 15.05 -7.79 -1.26
C ILE A 73 13.93 -8.60 -1.90
N ILE A 74 14.03 -8.93 -3.20
CA ILE A 74 12.99 -9.67 -3.91
C ILE A 74 12.74 -11.03 -3.24
N LEU A 75 13.82 -11.75 -2.88
CA LEU A 75 13.71 -13.03 -2.19
C LEU A 75 13.05 -12.88 -0.81
N SER A 76 13.37 -11.81 -0.06
CA SER A 76 12.79 -11.54 1.26
C SER A 76 11.28 -11.22 1.23
N LEU A 77 10.75 -10.81 0.07
CA LEU A 77 9.34 -10.46 -0.12
C LEU A 77 8.50 -11.62 -0.64
N MET A 78 9.11 -12.80 -0.86
CA MET A 78 8.38 -13.96 -1.33
C MET A 78 7.45 -14.51 -0.24
N PRO A 79 6.22 -14.94 -0.60
CA PRO A 79 5.34 -15.65 0.33
C PRO A 79 6.03 -16.90 0.89
N GLY A 80 5.81 -17.22 2.18
CA GLY A 80 6.52 -18.30 2.88
C GLY A 80 6.52 -19.65 2.15
N LYS A 81 5.40 -20.05 1.52
CA LYS A 81 5.33 -21.30 0.72
C LYS A 81 6.24 -21.31 -0.50
N LEU A 82 6.47 -20.15 -1.12
CA LEU A 82 7.41 -20.01 -2.24
C LEU A 82 8.85 -19.88 -1.72
N MET A 83 9.04 -19.24 -0.57
CA MET A 83 10.34 -19.16 0.10
C MET A 83 10.90 -20.55 0.38
N THR A 84 10.13 -21.46 0.99
CA THR A 84 10.57 -22.86 1.24
C THR A 84 11.05 -23.57 -0.02
N LEU A 85 10.42 -23.33 -1.18
CA LEU A 85 10.84 -23.92 -2.45
C LEU A 85 12.16 -23.34 -2.95
N VAL A 86 12.36 -22.04 -2.78
CA VAL A 86 13.58 -21.34 -3.22
C VAL A 86 14.76 -21.64 -2.29
N GLU A 87 14.49 -21.88 -1.00
CA GLU A 87 15.47 -22.36 -0.02
C GLU A 87 15.99 -23.77 -0.35
N LEU A 88 15.14 -24.66 -0.90
CA LEU A 88 15.59 -25.96 -1.40
C LEU A 88 16.63 -25.85 -2.52
N PHE A 89 16.67 -24.71 -3.23
CA PHE A 89 17.70 -24.40 -4.23
C PHE A 89 18.90 -23.62 -3.65
N GLY A 90 18.96 -23.44 -2.33
CA GLY A 90 20.07 -22.79 -1.62
C GLY A 90 20.03 -21.27 -1.64
N TYR A 91 18.86 -20.67 -1.81
CA TYR A 91 18.65 -19.22 -1.80
C TYR A 91 17.83 -18.80 -0.59
N HIS A 92 18.33 -17.81 0.14
CA HIS A 92 17.63 -17.20 1.27
C HIS A 92 17.47 -15.71 0.99
N GLY A 93 16.31 -15.16 1.33
CA GLY A 93 16.08 -13.72 1.28
C GLY A 93 16.58 -13.06 2.55
N ASP A 94 17.49 -12.10 2.43
CA ASP A 94 17.96 -11.27 3.55
C ASP A 94 17.69 -9.80 3.25
N ARG A 95 16.60 -9.29 3.81
CA ARG A 95 16.15 -7.91 3.61
C ARG A 95 17.19 -6.90 4.07
N LYS A 96 17.78 -7.13 5.24
CA LYS A 96 18.76 -6.21 5.84
C LYS A 96 20.01 -6.14 4.97
N LYS A 97 20.58 -7.29 4.61
CA LYS A 97 21.72 -7.34 3.68
C LYS A 97 21.39 -6.67 2.34
N GLY A 98 20.16 -6.88 1.84
CA GLY A 98 19.69 -6.28 0.61
C GLY A 98 19.69 -4.75 0.63
N LEU A 99 19.13 -4.16 1.69
CA LEU A 99 19.10 -2.71 1.87
C LEU A 99 20.51 -2.14 2.09
N GLU A 100 21.34 -2.81 2.89
CA GLU A 100 22.73 -2.40 3.12
C GLU A 100 23.53 -2.33 1.82
N HIS A 101 23.38 -3.30 0.91
CA HIS A 101 24.07 -3.27 -0.39
C HIS A 101 23.64 -2.07 -1.25
N LEU A 102 22.34 -1.77 -1.30
CA LEU A 102 21.87 -0.58 -2.02
C LEU A 102 22.41 0.71 -1.38
N MET A 103 22.48 0.76 -0.05
CA MET A 103 23.03 1.89 0.69
C MET A 103 24.55 2.08 0.49
N LYS A 104 25.32 1.02 0.18
CA LYS A 104 26.76 1.13 -0.09
C LYS A 104 27.10 1.92 -1.35
N ALA A 105 26.34 1.74 -2.44
CA ALA A 105 26.51 2.58 -3.64
C ALA A 105 26.41 4.07 -3.28
N GLY A 106 25.52 4.32 -2.31
CA GLY A 106 25.30 5.50 -1.50
C GLY A 106 26.50 6.15 -0.83
N GLY A 107 27.26 5.32 -0.13
CA GLY A 107 27.82 5.75 1.14
C GLY A 107 26.75 6.29 2.10
N TRP A 108 25.53 5.74 2.07
CA TRP A 108 24.42 6.24 2.89
C TRP A 108 24.59 5.77 4.34
N GLY A 109 24.94 6.69 5.23
CA GLY A 109 25.03 6.46 6.67
C GLY A 109 24.00 7.24 7.47
N VAL A 110 24.33 7.65 8.70
CA VAL A 110 23.49 8.51 9.53
C VAL A 110 23.44 9.95 9.01
N GLN A 111 24.43 10.34 8.21
CA GLN A 111 24.58 11.67 7.66
C GLN A 111 23.47 12.00 6.66
N LYS A 112 23.22 13.31 6.50
CA LYS A 112 22.20 13.83 5.57
C LYS A 112 22.62 13.69 4.10
N GLU A 113 23.91 13.82 3.83
CA GLU A 113 24.48 13.73 2.49
C GLU A 113 25.31 12.44 2.36
N PRO A 114 25.42 11.87 1.15
CA PRO A 114 26.14 10.63 0.92
C PRO A 114 27.65 10.81 1.10
N SER A 115 28.34 9.79 1.62
CA SER A 115 29.82 9.84 1.74
C SER A 115 30.53 9.59 0.39
N VAL A 116 29.87 8.93 -0.56
CA VAL A 116 30.37 8.79 -1.94
C VAL A 116 29.99 10.03 -2.73
N SER A 117 31.01 10.75 -3.21
CA SER A 117 30.87 11.97 -4.02
C SER A 117 30.35 11.68 -5.43
N VAL A 118 29.94 12.73 -6.14
CA VAL A 118 29.45 12.65 -7.54
C VAL A 118 30.55 12.16 -8.48
N GLU A 119 31.81 12.48 -8.18
CA GLU A 119 32.96 12.16 -9.00
C GLU A 119 33.43 10.71 -8.80
N GLN A 120 33.06 10.08 -7.68
CA GLN A 120 33.49 8.73 -7.29
C GLN A 120 32.37 7.68 -7.38
N GLU A 121 31.15 8.08 -7.70
CA GLU A 121 30.04 7.14 -7.80
C GLU A 121 30.13 6.29 -9.08
N GLY A 122 29.52 5.11 -9.04
CA GLY A 122 29.26 4.34 -10.25
C GLY A 122 27.91 4.68 -10.88
N VAL A 123 27.79 4.45 -12.19
CA VAL A 123 26.62 4.77 -13.01
C VAL A 123 25.31 4.12 -12.51
N ARG A 124 25.37 3.03 -11.73
CA ARG A 124 24.18 2.38 -11.15
C ARG A 124 23.73 2.97 -9.82
N ARG A 125 24.46 3.95 -9.25
CA ARG A 125 24.10 4.62 -8.00
C ARG A 125 22.66 5.13 -7.99
N SER A 126 22.27 5.89 -9.02
CA SER A 126 20.91 6.44 -9.11
C SER A 126 19.82 5.35 -9.11
N ILE A 127 20.12 4.16 -9.65
CA ILE A 127 19.21 3.00 -9.65
C ILE A 127 19.15 2.37 -8.26
N CYS A 128 20.27 2.27 -7.53
CA CYS A 128 20.25 1.86 -6.12
C CYS A 128 19.38 2.81 -5.27
N ASP A 129 19.56 4.12 -5.46
CA ASP A 129 18.77 5.14 -4.77
C ASP A 129 17.28 5.02 -5.13
N MET A 130 16.93 4.86 -6.42
CA MET A 130 15.55 4.61 -6.84
C MET A 130 14.96 3.32 -6.23
N SER A 131 15.75 2.25 -6.12
CA SER A 131 15.34 1.01 -5.46
C SER A 131 15.07 1.18 -3.97
N LEU A 132 15.90 1.96 -3.26
CA LEU A 132 15.66 2.34 -1.86
C LEU A 132 14.36 3.14 -1.73
N LEU A 133 14.12 4.10 -2.63
CA LEU A 133 12.88 4.88 -2.64
C LEU A 133 11.65 3.99 -2.88
N ILE A 134 11.71 3.04 -3.82
CA ILE A 134 10.62 2.08 -4.06
C ILE A 134 10.37 1.24 -2.80
N PHE A 135 11.43 0.72 -2.17
CA PHE A 135 11.28 -0.11 -0.98
C PHE A 135 10.63 0.67 0.17
N HIS A 136 11.18 1.83 0.51
CA HIS A 136 10.72 2.60 1.67
C HIS A 136 9.40 3.36 1.43
N LEU A 137 9.07 3.77 0.20
CA LEU A 137 7.90 4.62 -0.06
C LEU A 137 6.73 3.91 -0.77
N VAL A 138 6.99 2.81 -1.47
CA VAL A 138 5.96 2.05 -2.21
C VAL A 138 5.69 0.72 -1.52
N LEU A 139 6.74 -0.06 -1.22
CA LEU A 139 6.58 -1.37 -0.59
C LEU A 139 6.20 -1.28 0.89
N SER A 140 6.35 -0.10 1.52
CA SER A 140 5.85 0.20 2.86
C SER A 140 4.33 0.01 3.01
N SER A 141 3.58 0.01 1.92
CA SER A 141 2.14 -0.32 1.94
C SER A 141 1.85 -1.83 2.10
N PHE A 142 2.88 -2.67 1.99
CA PHE A 142 2.78 -4.14 2.03
C PHE A 142 3.65 -4.79 3.09
N THR A 143 4.75 -4.14 3.49
CA THR A 143 5.68 -4.61 4.52
C THR A 143 6.05 -3.46 5.44
N PHE A 144 6.30 -3.76 6.72
CA PHE A 144 6.76 -2.77 7.70
C PHE A 144 8.23 -2.98 8.07
N ASP A 145 8.70 -4.23 8.01
CA ASP A 145 10.06 -4.58 8.40
C ASP A 145 11.10 -3.98 7.45
N GLY A 146 12.13 -3.37 8.03
CA GLY A 146 13.19 -2.65 7.30
C GLY A 146 12.76 -1.32 6.67
N VAL A 147 11.50 -0.89 6.80
CA VAL A 147 11.04 0.39 6.25
C VAL A 147 11.53 1.55 7.09
N ASP A 148 12.22 2.51 6.46
CA ASP A 148 12.69 3.75 7.05
C ASP A 148 12.40 4.93 6.09
N ILE A 149 11.38 5.72 6.43
CA ILE A 149 10.98 6.89 5.63
C ILE A 149 12.02 8.02 5.71
N SER A 150 12.81 8.08 6.79
CA SER A 150 13.87 9.08 6.94
C SER A 150 15.04 8.80 6.00
N VAL A 151 15.36 7.51 5.77
CA VAL A 151 16.32 7.09 4.73
C VAL A 151 15.80 7.50 3.35
N ALA A 152 14.53 7.24 3.05
CA ALA A 152 13.96 7.65 1.77
C ALA A 152 14.03 9.18 1.57
N GLN A 153 13.72 9.95 2.61
CA GLN A 153 13.73 11.40 2.56
C GLN A 153 15.12 11.96 2.25
N LYS A 154 16.18 11.52 2.94
CA LYS A 154 17.54 12.05 2.68
C LYS A 154 18.08 11.65 1.29
N VAL A 155 17.82 10.41 0.87
CA VAL A 155 18.18 9.91 -0.48
C VAL A 155 17.49 10.76 -1.54
N LEU A 156 16.19 11.04 -1.33
CA LEU A 156 15.40 11.84 -2.24
C LEU A 156 15.84 13.31 -2.27
N GLU A 157 16.06 13.94 -1.11
CA GLU A 157 16.50 15.34 -1.01
C GLU A 157 17.81 15.57 -1.77
N TRP A 158 18.78 14.67 -1.64
CA TRP A 158 20.01 14.70 -2.42
C TRP A 158 19.74 14.59 -3.92
N ASN A 159 18.98 13.58 -4.34
CA ASN A 159 18.74 13.33 -5.75
C ASN A 159 17.88 14.42 -6.42
N LEU A 160 17.00 15.11 -5.69
CA LEU A 160 16.25 16.26 -6.22
C LEU A 160 17.11 17.51 -6.39
N LYS A 161 18.17 17.70 -5.57
CA LYS A 161 19.16 18.77 -5.83
C LYS A 161 19.90 18.50 -7.13
N ARG A 162 20.27 17.24 -7.37
CA ARG A 162 21.05 16.82 -8.54
C ARG A 162 20.20 16.71 -9.82
N TYR A 163 18.99 16.20 -9.69
CA TYR A 163 18.06 15.91 -10.78
C TYR A 163 16.71 16.59 -10.49
N PRO A 164 16.63 17.93 -10.53
CA PRO A 164 15.42 18.68 -10.14
C PRO A 164 14.19 18.41 -11.03
N SER A 165 14.44 17.83 -12.21
CA SER A 165 13.46 17.40 -13.22
C SER A 165 13.47 15.88 -13.44
N GLY A 166 14.14 15.11 -12.56
CA GLY A 166 14.18 13.66 -12.65
C GLY A 166 12.82 13.07 -12.32
N VAL A 167 12.10 12.54 -13.32
CA VAL A 167 10.71 12.06 -13.19
C VAL A 167 10.52 11.05 -12.05
N PHE A 168 11.47 10.12 -11.87
CA PHE A 168 11.40 9.11 -10.80
C PHE A 168 11.62 9.70 -9.40
N PHE A 169 12.46 10.73 -9.27
CA PHE A 169 12.65 11.43 -8.00
C PHE A 169 11.47 12.34 -7.70
N LEU A 170 10.89 13.02 -8.70
CA LEU A 170 9.63 13.75 -8.52
C LEU A 170 8.50 12.81 -8.10
N PHE A 171 8.41 11.62 -8.71
CA PHE A 171 7.47 10.59 -8.27
C PHE A 171 7.73 10.16 -6.82
N GLY A 172 8.99 9.91 -6.45
CA GLY A 172 9.41 9.63 -5.07
C GLY A 172 9.00 10.74 -4.09
N ALA A 173 9.10 12.00 -4.49
CA ALA A 173 8.64 13.14 -3.68
C ALA A 173 7.12 13.17 -3.50
N GLY A 174 6.38 12.77 -4.53
CA GLY A 174 4.95 12.55 -4.43
C GLY A 174 4.61 11.47 -3.40
N ARG A 175 5.28 10.31 -3.48
CA ARG A 175 5.09 9.19 -2.55
C ARG A 175 5.49 9.53 -1.12
N LEU A 176 6.61 10.22 -0.92
CA LEU A 176 7.01 10.73 0.40
C LEU A 176 5.94 11.67 0.97
N GLY A 177 5.40 12.57 0.14
CA GLY A 177 4.28 13.43 0.53
C GLY A 177 3.07 12.65 1.04
N LEU A 178 2.70 11.53 0.40
CA LEU A 178 1.62 10.66 0.89
C LEU A 178 1.97 9.97 2.21
N CYS A 179 3.15 9.37 2.34
CA CYS A 179 3.62 8.76 3.59
C CYS A 179 3.63 9.76 4.76
N ARG A 180 3.90 11.05 4.47
CA ARG A 180 3.84 12.15 5.44
C ARG A 180 2.43 12.72 5.68
N SER A 181 1.37 12.13 5.11
CA SER A 181 0.00 12.68 5.16
C SER A 181 -0.13 14.11 4.60
N GLN A 182 0.65 14.41 3.56
CA GLN A 182 0.67 15.69 2.82
C GLN A 182 0.18 15.53 1.36
N PRO A 183 -1.09 15.14 1.14
CA PRO A 183 -1.59 14.86 -0.21
C PRO A 183 -1.51 16.06 -1.17
N LYS A 184 -1.62 17.30 -0.70
CA LYS A 184 -1.42 18.50 -1.56
C LYS A 184 0.00 18.59 -2.11
N ARG A 185 1.00 18.30 -1.27
CA ARG A 185 2.40 18.24 -1.67
C ARG A 185 2.62 17.09 -2.66
N ALA A 186 1.96 15.96 -2.43
CA ALA A 186 2.01 14.83 -3.37
C ALA A 186 1.49 15.22 -4.76
N ILE A 187 0.32 15.86 -4.83
CA ILE A 187 -0.27 16.35 -6.08
C ILE A 187 0.66 17.30 -6.82
N HIS A 188 1.31 18.23 -6.11
CA HIS A 188 2.28 19.16 -6.70
C HIS A 188 3.42 18.40 -7.42
N TYR A 189 4.03 17.42 -6.76
CA TYR A 189 5.16 16.68 -7.34
C TYR A 189 4.74 15.75 -8.48
N TYR A 190 3.60 15.08 -8.38
CA TYR A 190 3.10 14.26 -9.50
C TYR A 190 2.73 15.10 -10.72
N THR A 191 2.17 16.29 -10.51
CA THR A 191 1.90 17.24 -11.60
C THR A 191 3.20 17.67 -12.27
N LYS A 192 4.21 18.08 -11.48
CA LYS A 192 5.54 18.42 -11.99
C LYS A 192 6.21 17.25 -12.73
N ALA A 193 6.02 16.01 -12.26
CA ALA A 193 6.53 14.81 -12.92
C ALA A 193 5.88 14.56 -14.30
N MET A 194 4.60 14.90 -14.47
CA MET A 194 3.94 14.85 -15.78
C MET A 194 4.36 15.98 -16.70
N GLU A 195 4.65 17.16 -16.16
CA GLU A 195 5.09 18.33 -16.94
C GLU A 195 6.53 18.18 -17.47
N THR A 196 7.38 17.42 -16.78
CA THR A 196 8.81 17.35 -17.11
C THR A 196 9.15 16.43 -18.28
N GLN A 197 8.25 15.55 -18.70
CA GLN A 197 8.49 14.60 -19.79
C GLN A 197 7.17 14.22 -20.46
N SER A 198 7.19 13.91 -21.76
CA SER A 198 6.04 13.37 -22.50
C SER A 198 6.33 12.04 -23.21
N GLN A 199 7.57 11.54 -23.10
CA GLN A 199 8.05 10.36 -23.82
C GLN A 199 7.39 9.07 -23.32
N TYR A 200 7.14 8.97 -22.02
CA TYR A 200 6.58 7.78 -21.38
C TYR A 200 5.19 8.08 -20.80
N ARG A 201 4.16 8.06 -21.66
CA ARG A 201 2.76 8.35 -21.26
C ARG A 201 2.27 7.49 -20.09
N ASN A 202 2.76 6.26 -19.95
CA ASN A 202 2.44 5.40 -18.81
C ASN A 202 2.83 6.01 -17.45
N LEU A 203 3.87 6.84 -17.38
CA LEU A 203 4.21 7.57 -16.15
C LEU A 203 3.16 8.63 -15.80
N HIS A 204 2.43 9.15 -16.79
CA HIS A 204 1.31 10.07 -16.55
C HIS A 204 0.12 9.32 -16.00
N HIS A 205 -0.15 8.11 -16.50
CA HIS A 205 -1.20 7.26 -15.93
C HIS A 205 -0.91 6.93 -14.45
N ILE A 206 0.34 6.61 -14.11
CA ILE A 206 0.72 6.38 -12.70
C ILE A 206 0.53 7.67 -11.89
N SER A 207 0.91 8.83 -12.44
CA SER A 207 0.72 10.12 -11.76
C SER A 207 -0.77 10.47 -11.58
N TYR A 208 -1.62 10.26 -12.58
CA TYR A 208 -3.07 10.44 -12.46
C TYR A 208 -3.67 9.51 -11.42
N TRP A 209 -3.22 8.25 -11.36
CA TRP A 209 -3.64 7.30 -10.33
C TRP A 209 -3.31 7.82 -8.92
N GLU A 210 -2.07 8.23 -8.69
CA GLU A 210 -1.65 8.74 -7.38
C GLU A 210 -2.33 10.08 -7.03
N ILE A 211 -2.55 10.97 -8.01
CA ILE A 211 -3.30 12.22 -7.82
C ILE A 211 -4.77 11.91 -7.49
N ALA A 212 -5.39 10.91 -8.13
CA ALA A 212 -6.76 10.52 -7.82
C ALA A 212 -6.89 10.08 -6.36
N ILE A 213 -5.93 9.27 -5.87
CA ILE A 213 -5.87 8.81 -4.47
C ILE A 213 -5.57 9.96 -3.52
N ALA A 214 -4.63 10.85 -3.85
CA ALA A 214 -4.32 12.02 -3.03
C ALA A 214 -5.55 12.94 -2.88
N ASN A 215 -6.37 13.06 -3.93
CA ASN A 215 -7.63 13.79 -3.85
C ASN A 215 -8.69 13.06 -3.03
N LEU A 216 -8.75 11.71 -3.05
CA LEU A 216 -9.58 10.96 -2.10
C LEU A 216 -9.15 11.20 -0.64
N ALA A 217 -7.84 11.26 -0.38
CA ALA A 217 -7.30 11.61 0.95
C ALA A 217 -7.62 13.04 1.39
N LEU A 218 -7.88 13.94 0.44
CA LEU A 218 -8.38 15.30 0.69
C LEU A 218 -9.91 15.40 0.71
N TRP A 219 -10.61 14.29 0.43
CA TRP A 219 -12.04 14.25 0.17
C TRP A 219 -12.50 15.23 -0.94
N ASP A 220 -11.64 15.47 -1.94
CA ASP A 220 -11.97 16.24 -3.15
C ASP A 220 -12.36 15.29 -4.29
N LEU A 221 -13.62 14.87 -4.27
CA LEU A 221 -14.14 13.90 -5.24
C LEU A 221 -14.24 14.47 -6.66
N HIS A 222 -14.39 15.79 -6.81
CA HIS A 222 -14.41 16.44 -8.13
C HIS A 222 -13.03 16.40 -8.78
N ALA A 223 -11.96 16.69 -8.03
CA ALA A 223 -10.60 16.57 -8.52
C ALA A 223 -10.21 15.11 -8.77
N SER A 224 -10.60 14.19 -7.89
CA SER A 224 -10.38 12.75 -8.08
C SER A 224 -11.05 12.24 -9.36
N LEU A 225 -12.31 12.63 -9.61
CA LEU A 225 -13.06 12.26 -10.81
C LEU A 225 -12.35 12.67 -12.12
N LYS A 226 -11.70 13.85 -12.15
CA LYS A 226 -10.94 14.27 -13.35
C LYS A 226 -9.85 13.27 -13.70
N CYS A 227 -9.09 12.81 -12.71
CA CYS A 227 -8.04 11.82 -12.91
C CYS A 227 -8.60 10.46 -13.33
N TRP A 228 -9.72 10.01 -12.75
CA TRP A 228 -10.37 8.77 -13.17
C TRP A 228 -10.84 8.82 -14.63
N LYS A 229 -11.35 9.97 -15.09
CA LYS A 229 -11.74 10.17 -16.50
C LYS A 229 -10.56 10.05 -17.46
N GLU A 230 -9.43 10.67 -17.12
CA GLU A 230 -8.20 10.56 -17.94
C GLU A 230 -7.72 9.10 -18.03
N LEU A 231 -7.71 8.39 -16.91
CA LEU A 231 -7.33 6.97 -16.85
C LEU A 231 -8.31 6.07 -17.62
N GLU A 232 -9.61 6.29 -17.46
CA GLU A 232 -10.65 5.55 -18.17
C GLU A 232 -10.61 5.81 -19.67
N ALA A 233 -10.25 7.01 -20.11
CA ALA A 233 -10.08 7.32 -21.52
C ALA A 233 -8.82 6.66 -22.10
N GLU A 234 -7.66 6.82 -21.46
CA GLU A 234 -6.38 6.55 -22.10
C GLU A 234 -5.69 5.24 -21.70
N ALA A 235 -5.74 4.87 -20.42
CA ALA A 235 -4.89 3.80 -19.90
C ALA A 235 -5.42 2.41 -20.26
N THR A 236 -4.58 1.52 -20.81
CA THR A 236 -5.01 0.19 -21.27
C THR A 236 -5.01 -0.88 -20.18
N TRP A 237 -4.40 -0.59 -19.03
CA TRP A 237 -4.34 -1.47 -17.87
C TRP A 237 -5.46 -1.14 -16.87
N SER A 238 -5.93 -2.11 -16.09
CA SER A 238 -6.84 -1.86 -14.96
C SER A 238 -8.13 -1.06 -15.25
N LYS A 239 -8.67 -1.13 -16.49
CA LYS A 239 -9.91 -0.44 -16.90
C LYS A 239 -11.09 -0.69 -15.95
N ALA A 240 -11.24 -1.91 -15.42
CA ALA A 240 -12.30 -2.21 -14.45
C ALA A 240 -12.22 -1.33 -13.20
N ILE A 241 -11.02 -1.01 -12.72
CA ILE A 241 -10.79 -0.15 -11.55
C ILE A 241 -11.06 1.30 -11.91
N TYR A 242 -10.58 1.78 -13.07
CA TYR A 242 -10.75 3.18 -13.47
C TYR A 242 -12.21 3.53 -13.74
N SER A 243 -12.95 2.66 -14.46
CA SER A 243 -14.38 2.85 -14.68
C SER A 243 -15.17 2.80 -13.36
N TYR A 244 -14.77 1.94 -12.41
CA TYR A 244 -15.38 1.92 -11.08
C TYR A 244 -15.06 3.18 -10.28
N GLY A 245 -13.80 3.62 -10.23
CA GLY A 245 -13.36 4.86 -9.56
C GLY A 245 -14.09 6.10 -10.08
N MET A 246 -14.26 6.20 -11.40
CA MET A 246 -15.08 7.22 -12.05
C MET A 246 -16.53 7.13 -11.61
N ALA A 247 -17.14 5.94 -11.69
CA ALA A 247 -18.54 5.74 -11.34
C ALA A 247 -18.83 6.08 -9.88
N VAL A 248 -17.98 5.65 -8.93
CA VAL A 248 -18.21 5.94 -7.51
C VAL A 248 -18.09 7.41 -7.17
N CYS A 249 -17.15 8.15 -7.79
CA CYS A 249 -17.09 9.60 -7.60
C CYS A 249 -18.36 10.28 -8.13
N ILE A 250 -18.87 9.84 -9.28
CA ILE A 250 -20.13 10.37 -9.84
C ILE A 250 -21.34 10.03 -8.97
N LEU A 251 -21.39 8.84 -8.36
CA LEU A 251 -22.50 8.47 -7.47
C LEU A 251 -22.60 9.39 -6.25
N GLU A 252 -21.47 9.86 -5.72
CA GLU A 252 -21.42 10.73 -4.53
C GLU A 252 -21.73 12.20 -4.85
N ILE A 253 -21.21 12.73 -5.98
CA ILE A 253 -21.27 14.18 -6.27
C ILE A 253 -22.11 14.57 -7.49
N GLY A 254 -22.59 13.58 -8.25
CA GLY A 254 -23.27 13.80 -9.52
C GLY A 254 -24.76 14.07 -9.36
N ASP A 255 -25.32 14.80 -10.31
CA ASP A 255 -26.78 14.92 -10.48
C ASP A 255 -27.40 13.60 -10.99
N GLU A 256 -28.74 13.51 -11.04
CA GLU A 256 -29.45 12.30 -11.47
C GLU A 256 -29.07 11.83 -12.88
N LYS A 257 -28.82 12.76 -13.81
CA LYS A 257 -28.41 12.42 -15.18
C LYS A 257 -26.99 11.84 -15.20
N GLN A 258 -26.10 12.35 -14.36
CA GLN A 258 -24.76 11.81 -14.20
C GLN A 258 -24.80 10.45 -13.48
N LYS A 259 -25.70 10.24 -12.52
CA LYS A 259 -25.90 8.92 -11.88
C LYS A 259 -26.35 7.85 -12.87
N ASP A 260 -27.18 8.20 -13.87
CA ASP A 260 -27.50 7.29 -14.98
C ASP A 260 -26.26 6.90 -15.80
N GLU A 261 -25.31 7.83 -15.99
CA GLU A 261 -24.03 7.54 -16.63
C GLU A 261 -23.17 6.62 -15.76
N ALA A 262 -23.12 6.87 -14.45
CA ALA A 262 -22.43 5.99 -13.49
C ALA A 262 -23.02 4.57 -13.51
N ALA A 263 -24.35 4.42 -13.63
CA ALA A 263 -25.00 3.13 -13.73
C ALA A 263 -24.58 2.37 -15.01
N LYS A 264 -24.45 3.07 -16.15
CA LYS A 264 -23.93 2.49 -17.40
C LYS A 264 -22.47 2.06 -17.26
N LEU A 265 -21.64 2.83 -16.55
CA LEU A 265 -20.26 2.46 -16.26
C LEU A 265 -20.20 1.21 -15.36
N MET A 266 -20.95 1.19 -14.26
CA MET A 266 -21.06 0.04 -13.35
C MET A 266 -21.44 -1.24 -14.10
N ALA A 267 -22.38 -1.17 -15.04
CA ALA A 267 -22.78 -2.32 -15.85
C ALA A 267 -21.62 -2.92 -16.69
N LYS A 268 -20.66 -2.10 -17.11
CA LYS A 268 -19.49 -2.54 -17.90
C LYS A 268 -18.38 -3.14 -17.03
N VAL A 269 -18.20 -2.66 -15.79
CA VAL A 269 -17.08 -3.03 -14.90
C VAL A 269 -16.82 -4.55 -14.82
N PRO A 270 -17.83 -5.43 -14.66
CA PRO A 270 -17.58 -6.88 -14.58
C PRO A 270 -16.92 -7.49 -15.82
N GLY A 271 -17.17 -6.91 -17.00
CA GLY A 271 -16.63 -7.32 -18.30
C GLY A 271 -15.25 -6.73 -18.62
N LEU A 272 -14.85 -5.65 -17.93
CA LEU A 272 -13.55 -5.00 -18.13
C LEU A 272 -12.38 -5.68 -17.39
N ARG A 273 -12.66 -6.77 -16.68
CA ARG A 273 -11.65 -7.47 -15.89
C ARG A 273 -10.61 -8.15 -16.77
N GLN A 274 -9.35 -7.88 -16.47
CA GLN A 274 -8.21 -8.55 -17.03
C GLN A 274 -7.89 -9.84 -16.26
N LYS A 275 -7.23 -10.77 -16.95
CA LYS A 275 -6.68 -11.99 -16.37
C LYS A 275 -5.20 -12.04 -16.67
N ILE A 276 -4.40 -12.24 -15.63
CA ILE A 276 -2.97 -12.51 -15.76
C ILE A 276 -2.81 -14.00 -15.54
N ALA A 277 -2.34 -14.70 -16.56
CA ALA A 277 -2.21 -16.16 -16.57
C ALA A 277 -3.48 -16.88 -16.06
N GLY A 278 -4.62 -16.54 -16.64
CA GLY A 278 -5.91 -17.16 -16.32
C GLY A 278 -6.56 -16.72 -15.00
N LYS A 279 -5.85 -16.00 -14.12
CA LYS A 279 -6.41 -15.48 -12.86
C LYS A 279 -6.78 -14.01 -12.97
N SER A 280 -7.97 -13.66 -12.50
CA SER A 280 -8.37 -12.25 -12.37
C SER A 280 -7.54 -11.55 -11.30
N ILE A 281 -7.20 -10.28 -11.55
CA ILE A 281 -6.56 -9.42 -10.56
C ILE A 281 -7.50 -9.26 -9.35
N PRO A 282 -7.04 -9.47 -8.10
CA PRO A 282 -7.92 -9.48 -6.91
C PRO A 282 -8.79 -8.24 -6.77
N LEU A 283 -8.19 -7.07 -6.98
CA LEU A 283 -8.87 -5.78 -6.89
C LEU A 283 -9.93 -5.59 -7.99
N GLU A 284 -9.65 -6.02 -9.22
CA GLU A 284 -10.65 -5.99 -10.30
C GLU A 284 -11.82 -6.94 -10.03
N LYS A 285 -11.55 -8.07 -9.37
CA LYS A 285 -12.59 -8.99 -8.91
C LYS A 285 -13.44 -8.33 -7.82
N PHE A 286 -12.84 -7.56 -6.92
CA PHE A 286 -13.56 -6.80 -5.89
C PHE A 286 -14.50 -5.77 -6.52
N VAL A 287 -14.01 -4.84 -7.34
CA VAL A 287 -14.85 -3.80 -7.95
C VAL A 287 -15.93 -4.37 -8.86
N ALA A 288 -15.66 -5.48 -9.55
CA ALA A 288 -16.69 -6.18 -10.32
C ALA A 288 -17.79 -6.83 -9.46
N ARG A 289 -17.48 -7.25 -8.22
CA ARG A 289 -18.52 -7.70 -7.27
C ARG A 289 -19.34 -6.52 -6.78
N LYS A 290 -18.69 -5.40 -6.42
CA LYS A 290 -19.38 -4.18 -5.98
C LYS A 290 -20.27 -3.61 -7.09
N ALA A 291 -19.82 -3.61 -8.35
CA ALA A 291 -20.63 -3.20 -9.49
C ALA A 291 -21.87 -4.10 -9.72
N ARG A 292 -21.76 -5.42 -9.49
CA ARG A 292 -22.94 -6.30 -9.50
C ARG A 292 -23.86 -6.07 -8.30
N LYS A 293 -23.29 -5.84 -7.11
CA LYS A 293 -24.03 -5.48 -5.90
C LYS A 293 -24.87 -4.20 -6.15
N PHE A 294 -24.25 -3.17 -6.72
CA PHE A 294 -24.91 -1.95 -7.17
C PHE A 294 -26.15 -2.22 -8.03
N GLN A 295 -26.01 -3.06 -9.05
CA GLN A 295 -27.13 -3.42 -9.93
C GLN A 295 -28.24 -4.19 -9.19
N SER A 296 -27.87 -5.11 -8.29
CA SER A 296 -28.86 -5.85 -7.48
C SER A 296 -29.58 -4.99 -6.45
N GLN A 297 -28.98 -3.86 -6.07
CA GLN A 297 -29.51 -2.90 -5.10
C GLN A 297 -30.17 -1.69 -5.78
N ASN A 298 -30.79 -1.87 -6.94
CA ASN A 298 -31.47 -0.80 -7.68
C ASN A 298 -30.58 0.42 -7.96
N ASN A 299 -29.34 0.19 -8.41
CA ASN A 299 -28.37 1.22 -8.72
C ASN A 299 -27.93 2.06 -7.50
N ARG A 300 -27.73 1.41 -6.35
CA ARG A 300 -27.26 2.03 -5.10
C ARG A 300 -26.04 1.30 -4.54
N LEU A 301 -25.12 2.04 -3.95
CA LEU A 301 -24.13 1.55 -2.99
C LEU A 301 -24.03 2.54 -1.81
N ALA A 302 -23.80 2.03 -0.61
CA ALA A 302 -23.43 2.85 0.55
C ALA A 302 -21.94 3.21 0.52
N LEU A 303 -21.62 4.49 0.72
CA LEU A 303 -20.25 5.02 0.87
C LEU A 303 -19.22 4.50 -0.17
N PRO A 304 -19.57 4.35 -1.46
CA PRO A 304 -18.71 3.68 -2.42
C PRO A 304 -17.37 4.39 -2.65
N ALA A 305 -17.30 5.72 -2.52
CA ALA A 305 -16.03 6.43 -2.63
C ALA A 305 -15.15 6.26 -1.38
N LEU A 306 -15.74 6.25 -0.18
CA LEU A 306 -14.99 6.08 1.07
C LEU A 306 -14.43 4.65 1.20
N GLU A 307 -15.17 3.64 0.73
CA GLU A 307 -14.70 2.25 0.67
C GLU A 307 -13.49 2.12 -0.28
N ILE A 308 -13.51 2.79 -1.43
CA ILE A 308 -12.34 2.86 -2.34
C ILE A 308 -11.18 3.63 -1.69
N ALA A 309 -11.46 4.72 -0.98
CA ALA A 309 -10.46 5.46 -0.24
C ALA A 309 -9.78 4.58 0.82
N TYR A 310 -10.52 3.70 1.51
CA TYR A 310 -9.93 2.70 2.41
C TYR A 310 -8.99 1.75 1.65
N LEU A 311 -9.47 1.14 0.55
CA LEU A 311 -8.71 0.14 -0.21
C LEU A 311 -7.41 0.68 -0.81
N PHE A 312 -7.38 1.97 -1.16
CA PHE A 312 -6.21 2.64 -1.72
C PHE A 312 -5.45 3.51 -0.72
N MET A 313 -5.64 3.26 0.58
CA MET A 313 -4.92 3.96 1.66
C MET A 313 -5.17 5.48 1.69
N GLY A 314 -6.21 5.97 1.03
CA GLY A 314 -6.64 7.36 1.04
C GLY A 314 -7.00 7.84 2.45
N ILE A 315 -7.68 7.02 3.26
CA ILE A 315 -7.97 7.37 4.67
C ILE A 315 -6.68 7.42 5.49
N ALA A 316 -5.73 6.52 5.24
CA ALA A 316 -4.46 6.45 5.96
C ALA A 316 -3.57 7.68 5.71
N HIS A 317 -3.61 8.24 4.49
CA HIS A 317 -2.85 9.43 4.11
C HIS A 317 -3.63 10.73 4.27
N ALA A 318 -4.85 10.68 4.83
CA ALA A 318 -5.69 11.85 5.01
C ALA A 318 -5.25 12.67 6.23
N PRO A 319 -5.14 14.00 6.13
CA PRO A 319 -5.02 14.85 7.31
C PRO A 319 -6.21 14.62 8.25
N ARG A 320 -5.98 14.55 9.57
CA ARG A 320 -7.06 14.25 10.54
C ARG A 320 -8.24 15.20 10.41
N LYS A 321 -8.02 16.50 10.18
CA LYS A 321 -9.10 17.45 9.90
C LYS A 321 -9.98 17.10 8.69
N VAL A 322 -9.45 16.43 7.67
CA VAL A 322 -10.26 15.96 6.54
C VAL A 322 -11.10 14.77 6.99
N ILE A 323 -10.51 13.85 7.76
CA ILE A 323 -11.25 12.72 8.33
C ILE A 323 -12.42 13.23 9.18
N THR A 324 -12.18 14.16 10.11
CA THR A 324 -13.20 14.65 11.05
C THR A 324 -14.23 15.56 10.40
N ASN A 325 -13.84 16.45 9.48
CA ASN A 325 -14.76 17.44 8.92
C ASN A 325 -15.42 17.00 7.61
N LYS A 326 -14.96 15.92 6.99
CA LYS A 326 -15.43 15.47 5.67
C LYS A 326 -15.80 13.99 5.65
N MET A 327 -14.90 13.08 6.01
CA MET A 327 -15.15 11.64 5.86
C MET A 327 -16.13 11.09 6.92
N LEU A 328 -15.93 11.40 8.20
CA LEU A 328 -16.81 10.96 9.28
C LEU A 328 -18.26 11.46 9.12
N PRO A 329 -18.52 12.72 8.72
CA PRO A 329 -19.87 13.18 8.43
C PRO A 329 -20.65 12.32 7.42
N GLU A 330 -20.00 11.82 6.36
CA GLU A 330 -20.65 10.92 5.40
C GLU A 330 -21.08 9.59 6.07
N VAL A 331 -20.20 9.06 6.93
CA VAL A 331 -20.47 7.84 7.69
C VAL A 331 -21.60 8.05 8.69
N ASP A 332 -21.57 9.16 9.43
CA ASP A 332 -22.57 9.48 10.44
C ASP A 332 -23.94 9.76 9.79
N ALA A 333 -23.99 10.37 8.61
CA ALA A 333 -25.23 10.56 7.85
C ALA A 333 -25.86 9.22 7.42
N LEU A 334 -25.05 8.26 6.96
CA LEU A 334 -25.54 6.92 6.65
C LEU A 334 -26.02 6.18 7.90
N LEU A 335 -25.26 6.25 9.00
CA LEU A 335 -25.67 5.64 10.28
C LEU A 335 -27.00 6.21 10.80
N ALA A 336 -27.18 7.54 10.77
CA ALA A 336 -28.44 8.17 11.14
C ALA A 336 -29.62 7.72 10.25
N THR A 337 -29.37 7.40 8.98
CA THR A 337 -30.38 6.81 8.09
C THR A 337 -30.69 5.38 8.51
N LEU A 338 -29.68 4.55 8.75
CA LEU A 338 -29.84 3.16 9.15
C LEU A 338 -30.53 3.02 10.51
N ASP A 339 -30.23 3.90 11.47
CA ASP A 339 -30.82 3.86 12.82
C ASP A 339 -32.35 3.99 12.78
N GLN A 340 -32.91 4.72 11.80
CA GLN A 340 -34.37 4.81 11.58
C GLN A 340 -35.02 3.47 11.21
N TYR A 341 -34.22 2.51 10.72
CA TYR A 341 -34.64 1.18 10.32
C TYR A 341 -34.12 0.08 11.25
N ALA A 342 -33.46 0.40 12.37
CA ALA A 342 -32.86 -0.60 13.27
C ALA A 342 -33.85 -1.65 13.79
N ASN A 343 -35.08 -1.23 14.11
CA ASN A 343 -36.15 -2.12 14.55
C ASN A 343 -36.92 -2.78 13.40
N LYS A 344 -36.68 -2.34 12.16
CA LYS A 344 -37.34 -2.81 10.94
C LYS A 344 -36.38 -2.90 9.74
N PRO A 345 -35.29 -3.68 9.82
CA PRO A 345 -34.26 -3.74 8.76
C PRO A 345 -34.82 -4.11 7.37
N LYS A 346 -35.91 -4.87 7.33
CA LYS A 346 -36.58 -5.29 6.08
C LYS A 346 -37.28 -4.15 5.34
N GLU A 347 -37.47 -2.99 5.97
CA GLU A 347 -38.06 -1.80 5.32
C GLU A 347 -36.99 -0.90 4.66
N TYR A 348 -35.72 -1.05 5.05
CA TYR A 348 -34.62 -0.27 4.50
C TYR A 348 -34.41 -0.61 3.01
N GLU A 349 -34.43 0.41 2.15
CA GLU A 349 -34.17 0.27 0.71
C GLU A 349 -34.94 -0.89 0.05
N LYS A 350 -36.24 -1.01 0.37
CA LYS A 350 -37.13 -2.10 -0.10
C LYS A 350 -36.64 -3.49 0.32
N GLY A 351 -36.01 -3.58 1.49
CA GLY A 351 -35.52 -4.80 2.10
C GLY A 351 -34.16 -5.26 1.61
N GLN A 352 -33.30 -4.35 1.15
CA GLN A 352 -32.01 -4.69 0.54
C GLN A 352 -30.83 -4.10 1.32
N GLY A 353 -29.91 -4.96 1.75
CA GLY A 353 -28.55 -4.57 2.13
C GLY A 353 -28.37 -3.81 3.45
N TYR A 354 -29.39 -3.77 4.32
CA TYR A 354 -29.29 -3.09 5.63
C TYR A 354 -28.04 -3.51 6.42
N TRP A 355 -27.80 -4.82 6.58
CA TRP A 355 -26.69 -5.33 7.38
C TRP A 355 -25.33 -5.10 6.72
N ASP A 356 -25.25 -5.24 5.39
CA ASP A 356 -24.03 -4.90 4.65
C ASP A 356 -23.69 -3.41 4.78
N ASP A 357 -24.67 -2.52 4.64
CA ASP A 357 -24.48 -1.07 4.73
C ASP A 357 -24.14 -0.64 6.16
N LEU A 358 -24.78 -1.24 7.19
CA LEU A 358 -24.47 -1.00 8.60
C LEU A 358 -23.04 -1.45 8.95
N CYS A 359 -22.65 -2.66 8.58
CA CYS A 359 -21.31 -3.15 8.82
C CYS A 359 -20.27 -2.33 8.06
N LEU A 360 -20.56 -1.87 6.83
CA LEU A 360 -19.66 -1.00 6.08
C LEU A 360 -19.49 0.36 6.79
N ALA A 361 -20.60 0.98 7.22
CA ALA A 361 -20.57 2.26 7.92
C ALA A 361 -19.80 2.16 9.26
N LYS A 362 -20.08 1.13 10.07
CA LYS A 362 -19.36 0.89 11.32
C LYS A 362 -17.87 0.60 11.07
N PHE A 363 -17.55 -0.21 10.06
CA PHE A 363 -16.17 -0.48 9.69
C PHE A 363 -15.42 0.81 9.30
N LEU A 364 -15.97 1.62 8.39
CA LEU A 364 -15.36 2.87 7.95
C LEU A 364 -15.28 3.92 9.07
N LYS A 365 -16.27 3.97 9.97
CA LYS A 365 -16.21 4.76 11.21
C LYS A 365 -15.01 4.35 12.06
N GLY A 366 -14.85 3.06 12.28
CA GLY A 366 -13.72 2.50 13.05
C GLY A 366 -12.37 2.87 12.46
N VAL A 367 -12.22 2.71 11.15
CA VAL A 367 -10.98 3.08 10.44
C VAL A 367 -10.70 4.58 10.56
N CYS A 368 -11.69 5.44 10.31
CA CYS A 368 -11.54 6.88 10.41
C CYS A 368 -11.11 7.30 11.82
N LEU A 369 -11.82 6.83 12.85
CA LEU A 369 -11.53 7.13 14.24
C LEU A 369 -10.16 6.60 14.68
N ARG A 370 -9.73 5.42 14.18
CA ARG A 370 -8.39 4.89 14.43
C ARG A 370 -7.30 5.83 13.93
N TYR A 371 -7.43 6.41 12.73
CA TYR A 371 -6.46 7.37 12.20
C TYR A 371 -6.57 8.76 12.83
N VAL A 372 -7.71 9.12 13.42
CA VAL A 372 -7.84 10.31 14.26
C VAL A 372 -7.05 10.14 15.57
N ALA A 373 -7.20 8.98 16.22
CA ALA A 373 -6.51 8.65 17.46
C ALA A 373 -5.00 8.42 17.25
N TYR A 374 -4.67 7.66 16.21
CA TYR A 374 -3.32 7.22 15.87
C TYR A 374 -3.07 7.40 14.37
N PRO A 375 -2.64 8.61 13.94
CA PRO A 375 -2.11 8.82 12.60
C PRO A 375 -0.96 7.85 12.30
N ASP A 376 -0.64 7.70 11.02
CA ASP A 376 0.55 6.93 10.63
C ASP A 376 1.80 7.49 11.36
N PRO A 377 2.69 6.63 11.90
CA PRO A 377 3.86 7.09 12.64
C PRO A 377 4.79 8.01 11.83
N ASP A 378 4.73 7.95 10.50
CA ASP A 378 5.48 8.83 9.63
C ASP A 378 4.70 10.10 9.21
N ALA A 379 3.47 10.32 9.66
CA ALA A 379 2.72 11.52 9.33
C ALA A 379 3.36 12.81 9.88
N GLU A 380 3.47 13.84 9.04
CA GLU A 380 3.86 15.20 9.45
C GLU A 380 2.59 15.99 9.80
N LEU A 381 2.26 16.02 11.08
CA LEU A 381 1.08 16.72 11.60
C LEU A 381 1.30 18.24 11.65
N ASP A 382 0.24 19.00 11.39
CA ASP A 382 0.27 20.46 11.56
C ASP A 382 0.38 20.77 13.06
N PRO A 383 1.44 21.46 13.53
CA PRO A 383 1.64 21.75 14.95
C PRO A 383 0.53 22.65 15.53
N ASN A 384 -0.21 23.35 14.68
CA ASN A 384 -1.35 24.19 15.08
C ASN A 384 -2.69 23.47 14.86
N GLU A 385 -2.69 22.17 14.54
CA GLU A 385 -3.92 21.41 14.36
C GLU A 385 -4.72 21.36 15.66
N VAL A 386 -5.99 21.80 15.58
CA VAL A 386 -6.96 21.59 16.66
C VAL A 386 -7.62 20.23 16.43
N VAL A 387 -7.29 19.27 17.30
CA VAL A 387 -7.87 17.93 17.27
C VAL A 387 -9.29 18.00 17.81
N SER A 388 -10.30 17.80 16.95
CA SER A 388 -11.71 17.95 17.31
C SER A 388 -12.28 16.78 18.12
N ILE A 389 -11.67 15.59 18.03
CA ILE A 389 -12.06 14.40 18.79
C ILE A 389 -10.85 13.96 19.62
N PRO A 390 -10.90 13.98 20.95
CA PRO A 390 -9.81 13.53 21.81
C PRO A 390 -9.33 12.13 21.44
N LYS A 391 -8.02 11.89 21.57
CA LYS A 391 -7.37 10.63 21.19
C LYS A 391 -8.05 9.40 21.81
N GLU A 392 -8.30 9.43 23.11
CA GLU A 392 -8.92 8.30 23.84
C GLU A 392 -10.37 8.08 23.39
N GLU A 393 -11.15 9.15 23.19
CA GLU A 393 -12.51 9.07 22.68
C GLU A 393 -12.54 8.46 21.27
N ALA A 394 -11.64 8.90 20.38
CA ALA A 394 -11.51 8.34 19.05
C ALA A 394 -11.08 6.86 19.09
N ALA A 395 -10.16 6.47 19.97
CA ALA A 395 -9.73 5.08 20.12
C ALA A 395 -10.87 4.18 20.61
N THR A 396 -11.60 4.59 21.66
CA THR A 396 -12.78 3.87 22.17
C THR A 396 -13.86 3.75 21.10
N GLY A 397 -14.20 4.86 20.44
CA GLY A 397 -15.20 4.85 19.37
C GLY A 397 -14.78 3.99 18.18
N ALA A 398 -13.48 3.88 17.89
CA ALA A 398 -12.98 2.98 16.85
C ALA A 398 -13.18 1.51 17.23
N GLU A 399 -12.81 1.14 18.46
CA GLU A 399 -13.00 -0.22 18.98
C GLU A 399 -14.47 -0.62 19.00
N GLU A 400 -15.35 0.24 19.53
CA GLU A 400 -16.81 0.00 19.55
C GLU A 400 -17.36 -0.24 18.14
N ALA A 401 -16.90 0.55 17.16
CA ALA A 401 -17.33 0.41 15.79
C ALA A 401 -16.86 -0.92 15.17
N PHE A 402 -15.62 -1.36 15.42
CA PHE A 402 -15.16 -2.68 14.96
C PHE A 402 -15.90 -3.83 15.66
N ARG A 403 -16.16 -3.73 16.97
CA ARG A 403 -16.93 -4.72 17.72
C ARG A 403 -18.37 -4.85 17.20
N ALA A 404 -19.00 -3.74 16.81
CA ALA A 404 -20.31 -3.77 16.17
C ALA A 404 -20.30 -4.52 14.82
N VAL A 405 -19.21 -4.45 14.06
CA VAL A 405 -19.04 -5.27 12.83
C VAL A 405 -19.02 -6.75 13.18
N PHE A 406 -18.37 -7.17 14.27
CA PHE A 406 -18.37 -8.58 14.69
C PHE A 406 -19.75 -9.05 15.15
N GLU A 407 -20.48 -8.21 15.89
CA GLU A 407 -21.83 -8.52 16.37
C GLU A 407 -22.84 -8.71 15.22
N HIS A 408 -22.70 -7.91 14.16
CA HIS A 408 -23.61 -7.92 13.02
C HIS A 408 -23.09 -8.72 11.81
N GLY A 409 -21.81 -9.10 11.81
CA GLY A 409 -21.13 -9.87 10.76
C GLY A 409 -21.94 -11.05 10.24
N PRO A 410 -22.43 -11.97 11.11
CA PRO A 410 -23.24 -13.12 10.68
C PRO A 410 -24.49 -12.79 9.84
N ARG A 411 -24.95 -11.54 9.86
CA ARG A 411 -26.12 -11.03 9.12
C ARG A 411 -25.76 -10.40 7.77
N ILE A 412 -24.47 -10.22 7.45
CA ILE A 412 -24.00 -9.74 6.15
C ILE A 412 -24.39 -10.73 5.05
N GLU A 413 -24.81 -10.19 3.90
CA GLU A 413 -25.23 -10.99 2.74
C GLU A 413 -24.13 -11.12 1.67
N LEU A 414 -23.36 -10.04 1.42
CA LEU A 414 -22.43 -9.96 0.30
C LEU A 414 -21.01 -9.53 0.72
N ASP A 415 -20.90 -8.51 1.56
CA ASP A 415 -19.65 -7.81 1.88
C ASP A 415 -18.86 -8.45 3.04
N HIS A 416 -18.84 -9.79 3.10
CA HIS A 416 -18.17 -10.60 4.13
C HIS A 416 -16.72 -10.22 4.47
N HIS A 417 -16.01 -9.58 3.52
CA HIS A 417 -14.65 -9.08 3.76
C HIS A 417 -14.55 -8.10 4.93
N LEU A 418 -15.64 -7.39 5.28
CA LEU A 418 -15.65 -6.39 6.34
C LEU A 418 -15.30 -6.98 7.70
N VAL A 419 -15.76 -8.18 8.03
CA VAL A 419 -15.45 -8.84 9.32
C VAL A 419 -13.94 -9.08 9.45
N TYR A 420 -13.32 -9.62 8.40
CA TYR A 420 -11.89 -9.92 8.39
C TYR A 420 -11.03 -8.65 8.41
N HIS A 421 -11.42 -7.64 7.64
CA HIS A 421 -10.75 -6.34 7.66
C HIS A 421 -10.91 -5.62 9.01
N ALA A 422 -12.06 -5.76 9.68
CA ALA A 422 -12.28 -5.21 11.02
C ALA A 422 -11.37 -5.87 12.08
N HIS A 423 -11.16 -7.19 12.04
CA HIS A 423 -10.17 -7.85 12.91
C HIS A 423 -8.75 -7.32 12.66
N TYR A 424 -8.37 -7.14 11.39
CA TYR A 424 -7.06 -6.56 11.06
C TYR A 424 -6.91 -5.13 11.60
N GLU A 425 -7.89 -4.25 11.40
CA GLU A 425 -7.79 -2.86 11.87
C GLU A 425 -7.91 -2.75 13.41
N LEU A 426 -8.68 -3.63 14.06
CA LEU A 426 -8.69 -3.72 15.53
C LEU A 426 -7.33 -4.18 16.06
N GLY A 427 -6.70 -5.18 15.44
CA GLY A 427 -5.35 -5.60 15.81
C GLY A 427 -4.32 -4.47 15.70
N ARG A 428 -4.43 -3.62 14.67
CA ARG A 428 -3.59 -2.42 14.54
C ARG A 428 -3.87 -1.38 15.63
N LEU A 429 -5.14 -1.16 15.98
CA LEU A 429 -5.53 -0.26 17.07
C LEU A 429 -4.94 -0.73 18.41
N LEU A 430 -5.08 -2.01 18.73
CA LEU A 430 -4.53 -2.61 19.95
C LEU A 430 -3.00 -2.49 20.00
N ALA A 431 -2.33 -2.71 18.86
CA ALA A 431 -0.88 -2.51 18.76
C ALA A 431 -0.48 -1.05 19.04
N CYS A 432 -1.24 -0.07 18.54
CA CYS A 432 -1.02 1.35 18.84
C CYS A 432 -1.22 1.69 20.33
N GLN A 433 -2.11 0.98 21.00
CA GLN A 433 -2.36 1.11 22.45
C GLN A 433 -1.32 0.36 23.31
N GLY A 434 -0.42 -0.40 22.69
CA GLY A 434 0.60 -1.21 23.37
C GLY A 434 0.13 -2.60 23.80
N ASP A 435 -1.08 -3.02 23.43
CA ASP A 435 -1.57 -4.39 23.66
C ASP A 435 -1.13 -5.32 22.52
N GLU A 436 0.14 -5.72 22.56
CA GLU A 436 0.72 -6.63 21.57
C GLU A 436 0.07 -8.02 21.58
N ALA A 437 -0.40 -8.48 22.75
CA ALA A 437 -1.02 -9.79 22.89
C ALA A 437 -2.41 -9.81 22.24
N GLY A 438 -3.23 -8.79 22.51
CA GLY A 438 -4.51 -8.59 21.85
C GLY A 438 -4.35 -8.39 20.34
N ALA A 439 -3.39 -7.57 19.92
CA ALA A 439 -3.09 -7.35 18.51
C ALA A 439 -2.73 -8.67 17.78
N ARG A 440 -1.85 -9.48 18.38
CA ARG A 440 -1.48 -10.80 17.84
C ARG A 440 -2.68 -11.73 17.73
N ASN A 441 -3.53 -11.78 18.76
CA ASN A 441 -4.74 -12.59 18.72
C ASN A 441 -5.65 -12.22 17.53
N GLU A 442 -5.90 -10.93 17.31
CA GLU A 442 -6.71 -10.45 16.19
C GLU A 442 -6.08 -10.78 14.82
N PHE A 443 -4.76 -10.64 14.69
CA PHE A 443 -4.04 -11.02 13.47
C PHE A 443 -4.08 -12.52 13.21
N GLU A 444 -3.91 -13.34 14.24
CA GLU A 444 -4.01 -14.80 14.13
C GLU A 444 -5.41 -15.27 13.73
N LEU A 445 -6.46 -14.59 14.17
CA LEU A 445 -7.83 -14.87 13.70
C LEU A 445 -7.94 -14.73 12.18
N VAL A 446 -7.44 -13.62 11.62
CA VAL A 446 -7.42 -13.39 10.17
C VAL A 446 -6.59 -14.46 9.44
N LEU A 447 -5.42 -14.84 9.98
CA LEU A 447 -4.52 -15.81 9.37
C LEU A 447 -4.95 -17.28 9.56
N SER A 448 -5.82 -17.57 10.53
CA SER A 448 -6.18 -18.92 10.97
C SER A 448 -6.86 -19.78 9.91
N SER A 449 -7.27 -19.19 8.77
CA SER A 449 -8.12 -19.82 7.75
C SER A 449 -9.48 -20.32 8.30
N LYS A 450 -9.82 -19.99 9.55
CA LYS A 450 -11.13 -20.27 10.14
C LYS A 450 -12.14 -19.25 9.62
N HIS A 451 -13.41 -19.65 9.63
CA HIS A 451 -14.50 -18.72 9.36
C HIS A 451 -14.76 -17.90 10.62
N LEU A 452 -14.58 -16.58 10.52
CA LEU A 452 -14.80 -15.64 11.62
C LEU A 452 -16.27 -15.21 11.70
N GLU A 453 -17.04 -15.51 10.67
CA GLU A 453 -18.49 -15.40 10.66
C GLU A 453 -19.11 -16.61 9.95
N VAL A 454 -20.36 -16.92 10.28
CA VAL A 454 -21.19 -17.85 9.54
C VAL A 454 -22.34 -17.02 8.96
N ASN A 455 -22.42 -16.94 7.63
CA ASN A 455 -23.47 -16.15 7.01
C ASN A 455 -24.86 -16.74 7.28
N ALA A 456 -25.91 -15.95 7.02
CA ALA A 456 -27.31 -16.35 7.24
C ALA A 456 -27.72 -17.67 6.54
N THR A 457 -26.95 -18.12 5.52
CA THR A 457 -27.18 -19.39 4.81
C THR A 457 -26.36 -20.57 5.34
N GLY A 458 -25.61 -20.40 6.44
CA GLY A 458 -24.74 -21.42 7.01
C GLY A 458 -23.50 -21.73 6.16
N LYS A 459 -23.20 -20.92 5.13
CA LYS A 459 -22.13 -21.19 4.17
C LYS A 459 -20.81 -20.58 4.61
N LYS A 460 -19.80 -21.45 4.57
CA LYS A 460 -18.39 -21.17 4.80
C LYS A 460 -17.76 -20.63 3.50
N GLY A 461 -17.45 -19.33 3.46
CA GLY A 461 -17.08 -18.64 2.22
C GLY A 461 -15.67 -18.04 2.23
N LYS A 462 -15.01 -18.09 1.07
CA LYS A 462 -13.89 -17.19 0.74
C LYS A 462 -14.41 -15.76 0.65
N TYR A 463 -13.69 -14.80 1.21
CA TYR A 463 -14.06 -13.39 1.18
C TYR A 463 -13.26 -12.63 0.11
N SER A 464 -13.72 -11.42 -0.25
CA SER A 464 -12.98 -10.58 -1.21
C SER A 464 -11.69 -10.06 -0.57
N MET A 465 -10.63 -9.91 -1.36
CA MET A 465 -9.33 -9.39 -0.90
C MET A 465 -8.56 -10.27 0.11
N GLU A 466 -9.02 -11.48 0.41
CA GLU A 466 -8.39 -12.45 1.34
C GLU A 466 -6.86 -12.52 1.25
N ASN A 467 -6.30 -12.81 0.07
CA ASN A 467 -4.84 -12.92 -0.09
C ASN A 467 -4.11 -11.60 0.20
N ALA A 468 -4.69 -10.47 -0.16
CA ALA A 468 -4.09 -9.16 0.08
C ALA A 468 -4.15 -8.80 1.56
N LEU A 469 -5.26 -9.13 2.23
CA LEU A 469 -5.39 -8.97 3.67
C LEU A 469 -4.39 -9.86 4.41
N HIS A 470 -4.31 -11.15 4.09
CA HIS A 470 -3.34 -12.07 4.73
C HIS A 470 -1.90 -11.58 4.60
N MET A 471 -1.51 -11.08 3.43
CA MET A 471 -0.18 -10.51 3.23
C MET A 471 0.07 -9.32 4.16
N ARG A 472 -0.89 -8.39 4.27
CA ARG A 472 -0.79 -7.25 5.19
C ARG A 472 -0.81 -7.66 6.65
N THR A 473 -1.61 -8.66 7.02
CA THR A 473 -1.69 -9.19 8.38
C THR A 473 -0.40 -9.90 8.79
N HIS A 474 0.20 -10.69 7.90
CA HIS A 474 1.52 -11.28 8.15
C HIS A 474 2.56 -10.19 8.41
N ALA A 475 2.66 -9.20 7.52
CA ALA A 475 3.60 -8.09 7.70
C ALA A 475 3.37 -7.33 9.01
N ALA A 476 2.10 -7.08 9.38
CA ALA A 476 1.77 -6.40 10.62
C ALA A 476 2.17 -7.23 11.85
N ASN A 477 1.85 -8.52 11.85
CA ASN A 477 2.16 -9.43 12.95
C ASN A 477 3.68 -9.56 13.18
N ASP A 478 4.45 -9.67 12.10
CA ASP A 478 5.92 -9.77 12.16
C ASP A 478 6.55 -8.47 12.72
N ALA A 479 5.92 -7.32 12.46
CA ALA A 479 6.41 -6.00 12.85
C ALA A 479 5.81 -5.44 14.16
N LEU A 480 5.07 -6.24 14.94
CA LEU A 480 4.46 -5.80 16.21
C LEU A 480 5.48 -5.11 17.14
N HIS A 481 6.68 -5.67 17.24
CA HIS A 481 7.78 -5.17 18.07
C HIS A 481 8.35 -3.82 17.60
N GLN A 482 8.05 -3.38 16.38
CA GLN A 482 8.63 -2.17 15.78
C GLN A 482 7.83 -0.91 16.10
N LYS A 483 6.61 -1.04 16.65
CA LYS A 483 5.69 0.09 16.94
C LYS A 483 5.42 0.98 15.71
N ARG A 484 5.30 0.36 14.52
CA ARG A 484 5.07 1.01 13.22
C ARG A 484 3.67 0.76 12.62
N LEU A 485 2.75 0.15 13.36
CA LEU A 485 1.46 -0.35 12.84
C LEU A 485 0.35 0.68 12.80
#